data_AF-A0A9D2DRR9-F1
#
_entry.id   AF-A0A9D2DRR9-F1
#
_cell.length_a   1.000
_cell.length_b   1.000
_cell.length_c   1.000
_cell.angle_alpha   90.00
_cell.angle_beta   90.00
_cell.angle_gamma   90.00
#
_symmetry.space_group_name_H-M   'P 1'
#
loop_
_entity.id
_entity.type
_entity.pdbx_description
1 polymer ?
#
loop_
_entity_poly.entity_id
_entity_poly.type
_entity_poly.pdbx_seq_one_letter_code
_entity_poly.pdbx_strand_id
1 'polypeptide(L)'
;ESLGIPSEKYLLMDYGESFFYYILTQKREMWNRGVAWYSFKQNEVSCRRLVMNFGTKPALVKLGDPSAAALSEGENRDQEFCDFITETIGMELLSSVQITGKGFDQEWAKESVKQLCHQKRKVFYGTNLFARGACAAGVERTENKALKGYQYLSDSLVLTDIGMDMRVMGSPAYYPLIESGKNWYECKAYCEFILDDVKELVFVVNRPLENGEKKRIAMALPGLPVRPNKTTRLSLSLAYTSPRDCQIQVKDLGFGDMFPGSGKIWKESVQW
;
A
#
# COMPACT_ATOMS: atom_id res chain seq x y z
N GLU A 1 -5.79 15.89 -11.36
CA GLU A 1 -6.73 16.98 -11.68
C GLU A 1 -6.89 17.27 -13.17
N SER A 2 -5.88 17.07 -14.02
CA SER A 2 -5.95 17.33 -15.47
C SER A 2 -7.01 16.52 -16.25
N LEU A 3 -7.49 15.40 -15.70
CA LEU A 3 -8.52 14.56 -16.34
C LEU A 3 -9.96 14.98 -16.02
N GLY A 4 -10.18 15.96 -15.13
CA GLY A 4 -11.52 16.41 -14.75
C GLY A 4 -12.39 15.39 -14.00
N ILE A 5 -11.82 14.23 -13.63
CA ILE A 5 -12.51 13.19 -12.86
C ILE A 5 -12.30 13.52 -11.37
N PRO A 6 -13.40 13.66 -10.58
CA PRO A 6 -13.30 13.82 -9.13
C PRO A 6 -12.55 12.65 -8.48
N SER A 7 -11.75 12.93 -7.45
CA SER A 7 -10.98 11.91 -6.71
C SER A 7 -11.83 10.79 -6.12
N GLU A 8 -13.10 11.04 -5.86
CA GLU A 8 -14.07 10.05 -5.36
C GLU A 8 -14.52 9.05 -6.45
N LYS A 9 -14.25 9.33 -7.73
CA LYS A 9 -14.71 8.55 -8.88
C LYS A 9 -13.63 7.71 -9.54
N TYR A 10 -12.41 7.73 -9.02
CA TYR A 10 -11.33 6.87 -9.53
C TYR A 10 -10.51 6.29 -8.39
N LEU A 11 -9.89 5.14 -8.67
CA LEU A 11 -8.95 4.48 -7.77
C LEU A 11 -7.60 4.37 -8.49
N LEU A 12 -6.53 4.66 -7.76
CA LEU A 12 -5.19 4.35 -8.21
C LEU A 12 -4.77 3.02 -7.60
N MET A 13 -4.14 2.18 -8.41
CA MET A 13 -3.73 0.85 -8.01
C MET A 13 -2.40 0.55 -8.70
N ASP A 14 -1.47 -0.02 -7.94
CA ASP A 14 -0.20 -0.45 -8.51
C ASP A 14 -0.32 -1.79 -9.24
N TYR A 15 0.69 -2.14 -10.04
CA TYR A 15 0.69 -3.39 -10.80
C TYR A 15 0.66 -4.64 -9.90
N GLY A 16 1.23 -4.58 -8.71
CA GLY A 16 1.27 -5.70 -7.78
C GLY A 16 -0.06 -5.93 -7.07
N GLU A 17 -0.76 -4.86 -6.66
CA GLU A 17 -2.12 -4.91 -6.13
C GLU A 17 -3.07 -5.44 -7.21
N SER A 18 -2.92 -4.96 -8.44
CA SER A 18 -3.66 -5.50 -9.58
C SER A 18 -3.40 -6.98 -9.81
N PHE A 19 -2.14 -7.39 -9.73
CA PHE A 19 -1.73 -8.79 -9.87
C PHE A 19 -2.34 -9.66 -8.76
N PHE A 20 -2.33 -9.17 -7.53
CA PHE A 20 -2.96 -9.81 -6.37
C PHE A 20 -4.45 -10.09 -6.63
N TYR A 21 -5.25 -9.07 -6.99
CA TYR A 21 -6.68 -9.26 -7.25
C TYR A 21 -6.93 -10.21 -8.43
N TYR A 22 -6.12 -10.13 -9.49
CA TYR A 22 -6.24 -11.06 -10.62
C TYR A 22 -6.02 -12.51 -10.18
N ILE A 23 -4.96 -12.78 -9.41
CA ILE A 23 -4.60 -14.14 -8.98
C ILE A 23 -5.62 -14.71 -8.01
N LEU A 24 -6.01 -13.97 -6.97
CA LEU A 24 -6.89 -14.50 -5.93
C LEU A 24 -8.34 -14.68 -6.39
N THR A 25 -8.75 -14.02 -7.48
CA THR A 25 -10.05 -14.27 -8.13
C THR A 25 -10.05 -15.49 -9.05
N GLN A 26 -8.88 -16.07 -9.36
CA GLN A 26 -8.81 -17.35 -10.06
C GLN A 26 -9.18 -18.52 -9.14
N LYS A 27 -9.45 -19.68 -9.75
CA LYS A 27 -9.65 -20.95 -9.04
C LYS A 27 -8.48 -21.21 -8.08
N ARG A 28 -8.78 -21.73 -6.89
CA ARG A 28 -7.79 -22.00 -5.81
C ARG A 28 -6.59 -22.83 -6.27
N GLU A 29 -6.78 -23.76 -7.21
CA GLU A 29 -5.71 -24.55 -7.83
C GLU A 29 -4.63 -23.72 -8.55
N MET A 30 -4.93 -22.47 -8.92
CA MET A 30 -4.03 -21.57 -9.66
C MET A 30 -2.99 -20.91 -8.74
N TRP A 31 -3.19 -20.94 -7.43
CA TRP A 31 -2.39 -20.15 -6.49
C TRP A 31 -2.17 -20.80 -5.11
N ASN A 32 -2.68 -22.00 -4.87
CA ASN A 32 -2.56 -22.71 -3.60
C ASN A 32 -1.12 -23.03 -3.14
N ARG A 33 -0.16 -23.15 -4.07
CA ARG A 33 1.26 -23.42 -3.80
C ARG A 33 2.16 -22.21 -4.10
N GLY A 34 1.57 -21.06 -4.45
CA GLY A 34 2.28 -19.85 -4.84
C GLY A 34 2.26 -19.59 -6.34
N VAL A 35 2.58 -18.35 -6.70
CA VAL A 35 2.55 -17.85 -8.07
C VAL A 35 3.81 -17.04 -8.34
N ALA A 36 4.46 -17.31 -9.47
CA ALA A 36 5.55 -16.47 -9.97
C ALA A 36 5.05 -15.54 -11.09
N TRP A 37 5.62 -14.35 -11.14
CA TRP A 37 5.36 -13.35 -12.14
C TRP A 37 6.66 -12.91 -12.80
N TYR A 38 6.79 -13.22 -14.10
CA TYR A 38 7.87 -12.72 -14.95
C TYR A 38 7.40 -11.48 -15.72
N SER A 39 8.11 -10.38 -15.56
CA SER A 39 7.87 -9.14 -16.29
C SER A 39 9.05 -8.84 -17.21
N PHE A 40 8.79 -8.88 -18.52
CA PHE A 40 9.74 -8.59 -19.58
C PHE A 40 9.71 -7.11 -20.01
N LYS A 41 10.89 -6.52 -20.11
CA LYS A 41 11.16 -5.23 -20.73
C LYS A 41 12.24 -5.41 -21.80
N GLN A 42 11.80 -5.82 -22.99
CA GLN A 42 12.64 -6.20 -24.12
C GLN A 42 13.60 -7.35 -23.78
N ASN A 43 14.82 -7.01 -23.37
CA ASN A 43 15.88 -7.95 -23.06
C ASN A 43 16.07 -8.11 -21.54
N GLU A 44 15.43 -7.28 -20.73
CA GLU A 44 15.43 -7.44 -19.28
C GLU A 44 14.24 -8.27 -18.83
N VAL A 45 14.47 -9.23 -17.95
CA VAL A 45 13.43 -10.00 -17.29
C VAL A 45 13.55 -9.84 -15.78
N SER A 46 12.42 -9.63 -15.13
CA SER A 46 12.31 -9.60 -13.67
C SER A 46 11.31 -10.64 -13.20
N CYS A 47 11.63 -11.36 -12.13
CA CYS A 47 10.77 -12.33 -11.49
C CYS A 47 10.41 -11.83 -10.09
N ARG A 48 9.12 -11.83 -9.77
CA ARG A 48 8.60 -11.64 -8.42
C ARG A 48 7.68 -12.79 -8.05
N ARG A 49 7.60 -13.09 -6.77
CA ARG A 49 6.74 -14.18 -6.26
C ARG A 49 5.65 -13.63 -5.37
N LEU A 50 4.44 -14.14 -5.52
CA LEU A 50 3.34 -13.83 -4.60
C LEU A 50 3.47 -14.73 -3.38
N VAL A 51 3.85 -14.13 -2.25
CA VAL A 51 4.04 -14.81 -0.96
C VAL A 51 2.84 -14.53 -0.08
N MET A 52 2.29 -15.58 0.53
CA MET A 52 1.15 -15.49 1.45
C MET A 52 1.57 -15.94 2.83
N ASN A 53 1.32 -15.10 3.83
CA ASN A 53 1.53 -15.41 5.24
C ASN A 53 0.17 -15.66 5.92
N PHE A 54 -0.09 -16.92 6.26
CA PHE A 54 -1.32 -17.35 6.95
C PHE A 54 -1.23 -17.28 8.47
N GLY A 55 -0.11 -16.82 9.04
CA GLY A 55 0.07 -16.64 10.49
C GLY A 55 -0.71 -15.45 11.08
N THR A 56 -1.31 -14.63 10.21
CA THR A 56 -2.10 -13.45 10.57
C THR A 56 -3.53 -13.60 10.05
N LYS A 57 -4.47 -12.87 10.67
CA LYS A 57 -5.86 -12.78 10.22
C LYS A 57 -6.20 -11.29 10.05
N PRO A 58 -6.41 -10.81 8.80
CA PRO A 58 -6.37 -11.54 7.53
C PRO A 58 -4.97 -12.01 7.13
N ALA A 59 -4.89 -12.97 6.20
CA ALA A 59 -3.63 -13.48 5.66
C ALA A 59 -2.94 -12.40 4.82
N LEU A 60 -1.70 -12.08 5.16
CA LEU A 60 -0.94 -11.03 4.47
C LEU A 60 -0.37 -11.58 3.17
N VAL A 61 -0.56 -10.85 2.08
CA VAL A 61 -0.06 -11.21 0.75
C VAL A 61 0.85 -10.12 0.25
N LYS A 62 2.06 -10.48 -0.19
CA LYS A 62 3.02 -9.52 -0.73
C LYS A 62 3.71 -10.07 -1.96
N LEU A 63 4.22 -9.19 -2.82
CA LEU A 63 5.22 -9.57 -3.79
C LEU A 63 6.59 -9.62 -3.09
N GLY A 64 7.30 -10.73 -3.27
CA GLY A 64 8.69 -10.86 -2.84
C GLY A 64 9.61 -9.95 -3.64
N ASP A 65 10.84 -9.84 -3.16
CA ASP A 65 11.87 -9.02 -3.79
C ASP A 65 12.12 -9.47 -5.25
N PRO A 66 12.34 -8.52 -6.17
CA PRO A 66 12.60 -8.85 -7.55
C PRO A 66 13.98 -9.48 -7.73
N SER A 67 14.02 -10.63 -8.39
CA SER A 67 15.22 -11.12 -9.08
C SER A 67 15.17 -10.60 -10.51
N ALA A 68 16.27 -10.11 -11.06
CA ALA A 68 16.30 -9.60 -12.43
C ALA A 68 17.55 -10.07 -13.17
N ALA A 69 17.41 -10.29 -14.47
CA ALA A 69 18.48 -10.66 -15.38
C ALA A 69 18.33 -9.90 -16.70
N ALA A 70 19.46 -9.58 -17.33
CA ALA A 70 19.53 -9.09 -18.69
C ALA A 70 19.87 -10.26 -19.61
N LEU A 71 19.04 -10.47 -20.62
CA LEU A 71 19.18 -11.54 -21.62
C LEU A 71 19.87 -10.98 -22.86
N SER A 72 20.80 -11.75 -23.43
CA SER A 72 21.43 -11.42 -24.70
C SER A 72 20.45 -11.54 -25.87
N GLU A 73 20.77 -10.85 -26.97
CA GLU A 73 20.11 -11.07 -28.26
C GLU A 73 20.86 -12.15 -29.03
N GLY A 74 20.16 -13.20 -29.47
CA GLY A 74 20.74 -14.29 -30.25
C GLY A 74 20.45 -15.66 -29.67
N GLU A 75 21.29 -16.64 -30.03
CA GLU A 75 21.08 -18.07 -29.74
C GLU A 75 21.12 -18.40 -28.24
N ASN A 76 21.88 -17.64 -27.45
CA ASN A 76 22.03 -17.88 -26.01
C ASN A 76 20.86 -17.37 -25.17
N ARG A 77 19.95 -16.58 -25.76
CA ARG A 77 18.82 -15.96 -25.05
C ARG A 77 17.92 -16.99 -24.35
N ASP A 78 17.65 -18.12 -25.00
CA ASP A 78 16.83 -19.19 -24.42
C ASP A 78 17.55 -19.88 -23.26
N GLN A 79 18.86 -20.14 -23.40
CA GLN A 79 19.63 -20.78 -22.34
C GLN A 79 19.74 -19.87 -21.11
N GLU A 80 20.06 -18.59 -21.30
CA GLU A 80 20.14 -17.61 -20.21
C GLU A 80 18.79 -17.45 -19.48
N PHE A 81 17.68 -17.46 -20.22
CA PHE A 81 16.36 -17.40 -19.59
C PHE A 81 16.02 -18.70 -18.85
N CYS A 82 16.39 -19.87 -19.39
CA CYS A 82 16.22 -21.16 -18.75
C CYS A 82 17.00 -21.26 -17.43
N ASP A 83 18.24 -20.76 -17.43
CA ASP A 83 19.09 -20.67 -16.24
C ASP A 83 18.43 -19.75 -15.19
N PHE A 84 17.92 -18.58 -15.62
CA PHE A 84 17.21 -17.66 -14.74
C PHE A 84 15.91 -18.25 -14.17
N ILE A 85 15.16 -19.04 -14.94
CA ILE A 85 13.99 -19.78 -14.44
C ILE A 85 14.41 -20.78 -13.37
N THR A 86 15.52 -21.48 -13.59
CA THR A 86 16.06 -22.48 -12.66
C THR A 86 16.52 -21.81 -11.36
N GLU A 87 17.13 -20.64 -11.43
CA GLU A 87 17.53 -19.85 -10.25
C GLU A 87 16.30 -19.34 -9.46
N THR A 88 15.30 -18.80 -10.17
CA THR A 88 14.18 -18.09 -9.51
C THR A 88 13.05 -19.00 -9.03
N ILE A 89 12.81 -20.14 -9.70
CA ILE A 89 11.78 -21.12 -9.32
C ILE A 89 12.38 -22.34 -8.62
N GLY A 90 13.60 -22.73 -9.00
CA GLY A 90 14.27 -23.91 -8.47
C GLY A 90 13.38 -25.15 -8.45
N MET A 91 13.39 -25.86 -7.31
CA MET A 91 12.53 -27.03 -7.03
C MET A 91 11.23 -26.67 -6.31
N GLU A 92 10.91 -25.39 -6.15
CA GLU A 92 9.71 -25.01 -5.41
C GLU A 92 8.44 -25.28 -6.21
N LEU A 93 7.43 -25.76 -5.49
CA LEU A 93 6.14 -26.07 -6.05
C LEU A 93 5.37 -24.78 -6.30
N LEU A 94 5.28 -24.34 -7.55
CA LEU A 94 4.38 -23.26 -7.96
C LEU A 94 3.10 -23.82 -8.57
N SER A 95 1.99 -23.13 -8.36
CA SER A 95 0.70 -23.48 -8.98
C SER A 95 0.59 -22.92 -10.40
N SER A 96 1.00 -21.67 -10.57
CA SER A 96 0.99 -21.01 -11.87
C SER A 96 2.14 -20.01 -12.03
N VAL A 97 2.46 -19.74 -13.29
CA VAL A 97 3.41 -18.71 -13.69
C VAL A 97 2.70 -17.75 -14.63
N GLN A 98 2.83 -16.46 -14.36
CA GLN A 98 2.31 -15.39 -15.20
C GLN A 98 3.48 -14.68 -15.88
N ILE A 99 3.39 -14.46 -17.19
CA ILE A 99 4.39 -13.77 -17.97
C ILE A 99 3.75 -12.54 -18.61
N THR A 100 4.34 -11.37 -18.42
CA THR A 100 3.85 -10.09 -18.94
C THR A 100 4.96 -9.29 -19.60
N GLY A 101 4.58 -8.31 -20.42
CA GLY A 101 5.51 -7.35 -21.01
C GLY A 101 5.97 -7.77 -22.41
N LYS A 102 6.92 -7.01 -22.95
CA LYS A 102 7.45 -7.18 -24.31
C LYS A 102 8.80 -7.85 -24.25
N GLY A 103 9.06 -8.85 -25.09
CA GLY A 103 10.35 -9.55 -25.16
C GLY A 103 10.28 -11.06 -24.98
N PHE A 104 9.19 -11.58 -24.42
CA PHE A 104 8.94 -13.02 -24.39
C PHE A 104 8.24 -13.45 -25.68
N ASP A 105 8.77 -14.49 -26.32
CA ASP A 105 8.14 -15.16 -27.45
C ASP A 105 8.42 -16.67 -27.36
N GLN A 106 7.43 -17.49 -27.73
CA GLN A 106 7.55 -18.94 -27.75
C GLN A 106 8.44 -19.45 -28.89
N GLU A 107 8.68 -18.63 -29.92
CA GLU A 107 9.54 -18.99 -31.05
C GLU A 107 11.00 -19.20 -30.63
N TRP A 108 11.51 -18.33 -29.74
CA TRP A 108 12.88 -18.44 -29.23
C TRP A 108 12.96 -19.20 -27.90
N ALA A 109 11.95 -19.11 -27.03
CA ALA A 109 12.00 -19.64 -25.66
C ALA A 109 11.63 -21.15 -25.57
N LYS A 110 12.22 -22.00 -26.41
CA LYS A 110 11.81 -23.41 -26.55
C LYS A 110 12.14 -24.25 -25.32
N GLU A 111 13.37 -24.18 -24.84
CA GLU A 111 13.81 -24.87 -23.62
C GLU A 111 13.21 -24.22 -22.38
N SER A 112 13.17 -22.89 -22.34
CA SER A 112 12.56 -22.13 -21.25
C SER A 112 11.09 -22.48 -21.04
N VAL A 113 10.29 -22.61 -22.10
CA VAL A 113 8.86 -23.00 -21.99
C VAL A 113 8.71 -24.41 -21.41
N LYS A 114 9.55 -25.37 -21.83
CA LYS A 114 9.54 -26.73 -21.24
C LYS A 114 9.81 -26.65 -19.74
N GLN A 115 10.76 -25.81 -19.34
CA GLN A 115 11.12 -25.68 -17.94
C GLN A 115 10.05 -24.95 -17.11
N LEU A 116 9.44 -23.90 -17.65
CA LEU A 116 8.30 -23.22 -17.03
C LEU A 116 7.14 -24.19 -16.78
N CYS A 117 6.81 -25.03 -17.77
CA CYS A 117 5.74 -26.02 -17.72
C CYS A 117 6.08 -27.30 -16.95
N HIS A 118 7.31 -27.42 -16.42
CA HIS A 118 7.73 -28.58 -15.64
C HIS A 118 6.77 -28.82 -14.45
N GLN A 119 6.58 -30.08 -14.04
CA GLN A 119 5.63 -30.49 -12.99
C GLN A 119 4.15 -30.10 -13.21
N LYS A 120 3.71 -29.97 -14.46
CA LYS A 120 2.33 -29.58 -14.83
C LYS A 120 1.94 -28.18 -14.33
N ARG A 121 2.91 -27.28 -14.18
CA ARG A 121 2.68 -25.86 -13.87
C ARG A 121 1.89 -25.21 -15.01
N LYS A 122 0.87 -24.44 -14.64
CA LYS A 122 0.09 -23.67 -15.63
C LYS A 122 0.78 -22.35 -15.91
N VAL A 123 1.17 -22.13 -17.15
CA VAL A 123 1.88 -20.91 -17.60
C VAL A 123 0.94 -20.08 -18.46
N PHE A 124 0.83 -18.78 -18.16
CA PHE A 124 0.01 -17.84 -18.91
C PHE A 124 0.86 -16.67 -19.36
N TYR A 125 0.69 -16.28 -20.63
CA TYR A 125 1.34 -15.12 -21.20
C TYR A 125 0.27 -14.13 -21.68
N GLY A 126 0.35 -12.88 -21.20
CA GLY A 126 -0.57 -11.83 -21.62
C GLY A 126 -0.58 -10.60 -20.72
N THR A 127 -0.83 -9.43 -21.29
CA THR A 127 -0.84 -8.14 -20.57
C THR A 127 -2.20 -7.75 -20.00
N ASN A 128 -3.27 -8.45 -20.36
CA ASN A 128 -4.63 -8.15 -19.92
C ASN A 128 -4.89 -8.43 -18.44
N LEU A 129 -3.96 -9.11 -17.74
CA LEU A 129 -4.13 -9.48 -16.34
C LEU A 129 -4.27 -8.25 -15.44
N PHE A 130 -3.59 -7.14 -15.75
CA PHE A 130 -3.68 -5.93 -14.93
C PHE A 130 -5.06 -5.26 -15.07
N ALA A 131 -5.58 -5.15 -16.29
CA ALA A 131 -6.92 -4.63 -16.50
C ALA A 131 -7.98 -5.51 -15.80
N ARG A 132 -7.84 -6.85 -15.90
CA ARG A 132 -8.74 -7.79 -15.20
C ARG A 132 -8.63 -7.68 -13.68
N GLY A 133 -7.40 -7.54 -13.17
CA GLY A 133 -7.13 -7.31 -11.75
C GLY A 133 -7.75 -6.03 -11.22
N ALA A 134 -7.69 -4.94 -11.99
CA ALA A 134 -8.34 -3.67 -11.64
C ALA A 134 -9.87 -3.79 -11.57
N CYS A 135 -10.49 -4.47 -12.54
CA CYS A 135 -11.93 -4.73 -12.48
C CYS A 135 -12.29 -5.62 -11.28
N ALA A 136 -11.49 -6.65 -11.00
CA ALA A 136 -11.67 -7.52 -9.84
C ALA A 136 -11.55 -6.75 -8.51
N ALA A 137 -10.59 -5.84 -8.40
CA ALA A 137 -10.45 -4.94 -7.25
C ALA A 137 -11.70 -4.08 -7.04
N GLY A 138 -12.29 -3.57 -8.13
CA GLY A 138 -13.55 -2.82 -8.10
C GLY A 138 -14.68 -3.64 -7.46
N VAL A 139 -14.96 -4.83 -8.00
CA VAL A 139 -16.01 -5.73 -7.49
C VAL A 139 -15.76 -6.14 -6.04
N GLU A 140 -14.51 -6.40 -5.67
CA GLU A 140 -14.14 -6.77 -4.30
C GLU A 140 -14.40 -5.64 -3.31
N ARG A 141 -14.13 -4.39 -3.69
CA ARG A 141 -14.34 -3.21 -2.84
C ARG A 141 -15.81 -2.80 -2.74
N THR A 142 -16.63 -3.02 -3.78
CA THR A 142 -18.01 -2.53 -3.82
C THR A 142 -19.08 -3.59 -3.53
N GLU A 143 -18.86 -4.86 -3.88
CA GLU A 143 -19.90 -5.88 -3.91
C GLU A 143 -19.57 -7.10 -3.03
N ASN A 144 -18.77 -8.03 -3.56
CA ASN A 144 -18.72 -9.40 -3.07
C ASN A 144 -17.87 -9.58 -1.82
N LYS A 145 -16.86 -8.71 -1.64
CA LYS A 145 -15.90 -8.77 -0.53
C LYS A 145 -15.42 -10.22 -0.23
N ALA A 146 -15.18 -10.99 -1.29
CA ALA A 146 -14.85 -12.42 -1.25
C ALA A 146 -13.42 -12.69 -0.73
N LEU A 147 -12.55 -11.68 -0.81
CA LEU A 147 -11.16 -11.69 -0.39
C LEU A 147 -10.94 -11.05 0.99
N LYS A 148 -11.99 -10.80 1.81
CA LYS A 148 -11.85 -10.30 3.20
C LYS A 148 -10.82 -11.03 4.06
N GLY A 149 -10.55 -12.30 3.77
CA GLY A 149 -9.55 -13.11 4.48
C GLY A 149 -8.10 -12.84 4.06
N TYR A 150 -7.86 -11.95 3.08
CA TYR A 150 -6.55 -11.66 2.52
C TYR A 150 -6.33 -10.14 2.47
N GLN A 151 -5.11 -9.71 2.78
CA GLN A 151 -4.73 -8.30 2.70
C GLN A 151 -3.42 -8.17 1.92
N TYR A 152 -3.45 -7.40 0.83
CA TYR A 152 -2.26 -7.11 0.05
C TYR A 152 -1.41 -6.04 0.74
N LEU A 153 -0.15 -6.35 1.01
CA LEU A 153 0.86 -5.44 1.51
C LEU A 153 1.64 -4.87 0.32
N SER A 154 1.19 -3.72 -0.17
CA SER A 154 1.98 -2.92 -1.10
C SER A 154 3.04 -2.13 -0.35
N ASP A 155 4.12 -1.74 -1.03
CA ASP A 155 5.09 -0.77 -0.51
C ASP A 155 4.46 0.62 -0.28
N SER A 156 3.25 0.83 -0.81
CA SER A 156 2.49 2.08 -0.63
C SER A 156 1.53 2.03 0.56
N LEU A 157 1.40 0.90 1.26
CA LEU A 157 0.43 0.74 2.33
C LEU A 157 0.93 1.41 3.62
N VAL A 158 0.09 2.23 4.24
CA VAL A 158 0.35 2.73 5.59
C VAL A 158 0.05 1.61 6.59
N LEU A 159 1.05 1.25 7.39
CA LEU A 159 0.95 0.17 8.39
C LEU A 159 0.71 0.69 9.81
N THR A 160 0.52 2.01 9.96
CA THR A 160 0.41 2.67 11.25
C THR A 160 -0.95 3.32 11.43
N ASP A 161 -1.58 3.11 12.58
CA ASP A 161 -2.74 3.90 13.00
C ASP A 161 -2.26 5.15 13.73
N ILE A 162 -2.85 6.29 13.42
CA ILE A 162 -2.58 7.57 14.08
C ILE A 162 -3.89 8.08 14.63
N GLY A 163 -3.90 8.46 15.90
CA GLY A 163 -5.04 9.15 16.51
C GLY A 163 -4.62 10.03 17.67
N MET A 164 -5.60 10.57 18.36
CA MET A 164 -5.39 11.43 19.53
C MET A 164 -6.35 11.02 20.65
N ASP A 165 -5.88 11.08 21.89
CA ASP A 165 -6.78 10.99 23.05
C ASP A 165 -7.46 12.35 23.22
N MET A 166 -8.77 12.41 23.03
CA MET A 166 -9.56 13.66 23.01
C MET A 166 -10.79 13.55 23.91
N ARG A 167 -11.47 14.68 24.14
CA ARG A 167 -12.85 14.67 24.68
C ARG A 167 -13.84 14.84 23.53
N VAL A 168 -14.62 13.79 23.26
CA VAL A 168 -15.67 13.80 22.23
C VAL A 168 -17.01 13.78 22.94
N MET A 169 -17.86 14.78 22.69
CA MET A 169 -19.16 14.94 23.37
C MET A 169 -19.06 14.92 24.91
N GLY A 170 -17.98 15.48 25.46
CA GLY A 170 -17.74 15.58 26.90
C GLY A 170 -17.03 14.38 27.55
N SER A 171 -16.94 13.25 26.85
CA SER A 171 -16.32 12.01 27.35
C SER A 171 -14.91 11.81 26.76
N PRO A 172 -13.92 11.35 27.56
CA PRO A 172 -12.62 10.93 27.05
C PRO A 172 -12.77 9.78 26.05
N ALA A 173 -12.20 9.92 24.86
CA ALA A 173 -12.25 8.94 23.78
C ALA A 173 -11.00 9.01 22.90
N TYR A 174 -10.60 7.88 22.33
CA TYR A 174 -9.61 7.85 21.27
C TYR A 174 -10.26 8.27 19.95
N TYR A 175 -9.75 9.33 19.33
CA TYR A 175 -10.20 9.81 18.04
C TYR A 175 -9.23 9.36 16.94
N PRO A 176 -9.63 8.43 16.04
CA PRO A 176 -8.77 7.99 14.95
C PRO A 176 -8.64 9.08 13.89
N LEU A 177 -7.42 9.34 13.44
CA LEU A 177 -7.12 10.29 12.36
C LEU A 177 -6.76 9.54 11.08
N ILE A 178 -5.76 8.66 11.14
CA ILE A 178 -5.36 7.79 10.03
C ILE A 178 -5.44 6.35 10.49
N GLU A 179 -6.02 5.50 9.66
CA GLU A 179 -6.09 4.06 9.87
C GLU A 179 -5.11 3.35 8.94
N SER A 180 -4.44 2.34 9.47
CA SER A 180 -3.59 1.44 8.71
C SER A 180 -4.40 0.64 7.67
N GLY A 181 -3.72 0.13 6.65
CA GLY A 181 -4.33 -0.66 5.59
C GLY A 181 -4.86 0.14 4.39
N LYS A 182 -4.58 1.44 4.33
CA LYS A 182 -4.85 2.31 3.18
C LYS A 182 -3.55 2.76 2.51
N ASN A 183 -3.59 3.02 1.20
CA ASN A 183 -2.44 3.53 0.49
C ASN A 183 -2.12 4.96 0.94
N TRP A 184 -0.84 5.30 1.11
CA TRP A 184 -0.39 6.57 1.70
C TRP A 184 -0.96 7.81 0.99
N TYR A 185 -1.13 7.75 -0.33
CA TYR A 185 -1.68 8.86 -1.11
C TYR A 185 -3.19 9.10 -0.88
N GLU A 186 -3.89 8.14 -0.28
CA GLU A 186 -5.29 8.23 0.16
C GLU A 186 -5.40 8.63 1.64
N CYS A 187 -4.30 8.51 2.41
CA CYS A 187 -4.26 8.78 3.84
C CYS A 187 -4.20 10.29 4.11
N LYS A 188 -5.39 10.90 4.20
CA LYS A 188 -5.59 12.29 4.62
C LYS A 188 -6.62 12.37 5.74
N ALA A 189 -6.33 13.17 6.75
CA ALA A 189 -7.24 13.44 7.86
C ALA A 189 -7.34 14.94 8.09
N TYR A 190 -8.55 15.39 8.45
CA TYR A 190 -8.80 16.77 8.83
C TYR A 190 -9.75 16.79 10.01
N CYS A 191 -9.43 17.59 11.03
CA CYS A 191 -10.37 17.90 12.10
C CYS A 191 -10.11 19.29 12.68
N GLU A 192 -11.15 19.87 13.29
CA GLU A 192 -11.02 21.04 14.15
C GLU A 192 -11.30 20.62 15.60
N PHE A 193 -10.54 21.18 16.54
CA PHE A 193 -10.76 20.93 17.95
C PHE A 193 -10.36 22.13 18.80
N ILE A 194 -10.81 22.12 20.05
CA ILE A 194 -10.54 23.16 21.03
C ILE A 194 -9.46 22.66 21.99
N LEU A 195 -8.44 23.48 22.23
CA LEU A 195 -7.40 23.22 23.22
C LEU A 195 -7.96 23.30 24.64
N ASP A 196 -7.64 22.29 25.46
CA ASP A 196 -8.03 22.19 26.88
C ASP A 196 -6.77 22.23 27.77
N ASP A 197 -6.27 23.44 28.03
CA ASP A 197 -5.06 23.74 28.84
C ASP A 197 -3.78 22.96 28.49
N VAL A 198 -3.65 22.47 27.26
CA VAL A 198 -2.42 21.83 26.76
C VAL A 198 -1.62 22.78 25.87
N LYS A 199 -0.29 22.65 25.90
CA LYS A 199 0.66 23.48 25.11
C LYS A 199 1.27 22.75 23.91
N GLU A 200 1.01 21.46 23.82
CA GLU A 200 1.49 20.55 22.79
C GLU A 200 0.37 19.61 22.37
N LEU A 201 0.45 19.11 21.15
CA LEU A 201 -0.46 18.10 20.64
C LEU A 201 0.21 16.75 20.75
N VAL A 202 -0.48 15.77 21.33
CA VAL A 202 0.05 14.40 21.48
C VAL A 202 -0.68 13.47 20.53
N PHE A 203 0.07 12.90 19.59
CA PHE A 203 -0.38 11.86 18.67
C PHE A 203 -0.04 10.49 19.24
N VAL A 204 -1.01 9.59 19.21
CA VAL A 204 -0.85 8.18 19.57
C VAL A 204 -0.72 7.39 18.28
N VAL A 205 0.45 6.77 18.10
CA VAL A 205 0.80 5.97 16.93
C VAL A 205 0.88 4.52 17.32
N ASN A 206 0.16 3.66 16.60
CA ASN A 206 0.14 2.22 16.80
C ASN A 206 0.61 1.52 15.52
N ARG A 207 1.35 0.42 15.67
CA ARG A 207 1.76 -0.46 14.57
C ARG A 207 1.15 -1.85 14.78
N PRO A 208 -0.06 -2.11 14.29
CA PRO A 208 -0.78 -3.35 14.57
C PRO A 208 -0.07 -4.61 14.06
N LEU A 209 0.67 -4.48 12.96
CA LEU A 209 1.30 -5.59 12.23
C LEU A 209 2.71 -5.95 12.72
N GLU A 210 3.34 -5.11 13.54
CA GLU A 210 4.67 -5.39 14.11
C GLU A 210 4.50 -6.00 15.51
N ASN A 211 4.35 -5.14 16.53
CA ASN A 211 4.36 -5.56 17.94
C ASN A 211 3.17 -4.97 18.74
N GLY A 212 2.28 -4.19 18.10
CA GLY A 212 1.27 -3.41 18.82
C GLY A 212 1.86 -2.31 19.71
N GLU A 213 3.11 -1.91 19.45
CA GLU A 213 3.77 -0.84 20.18
C GLU A 213 3.03 0.48 19.97
N LYS A 214 2.62 1.08 21.10
CA LYS A 214 2.01 2.41 21.13
C LYS A 214 3.08 3.43 21.45
N LYS A 215 3.36 4.33 20.50
CA LYS A 215 4.23 5.48 20.70
C LYS A 215 3.39 6.74 20.85
N ARG A 216 3.79 7.61 21.78
CA ARG A 216 3.21 8.95 21.94
C ARG A 216 4.21 9.97 21.42
N ILE A 217 3.79 10.81 20.49
CA ILE A 217 4.64 11.82 19.85
C ILE A 217 4.01 13.18 20.08
N ALA A 218 4.78 14.08 20.67
CA ALA A 218 4.35 15.43 21.02
C ALA A 218 4.82 16.42 19.96
N MET A 219 3.91 17.26 19.47
CA MET A 219 4.17 18.39 18.59
C MET A 219 4.01 19.69 19.39
N ALA A 220 5.09 20.44 19.54
CA ALA A 220 5.07 21.73 20.20
C ALA A 220 4.42 22.81 19.31
N LEU A 221 3.75 23.79 19.94
CA LEU A 221 3.11 24.92 19.26
C LEU A 221 3.82 26.24 19.65
N PRO A 222 5.06 26.47 19.21
CA PRO A 222 5.82 27.65 19.60
C PRO A 222 5.12 28.95 19.16
N GLY A 223 5.04 29.90 20.08
CA GLY A 223 4.43 31.20 19.83
C GLY A 223 2.90 31.17 19.70
N LEU A 224 2.22 30.09 20.13
CA LEU A 224 0.78 30.11 20.31
C LEU A 224 0.39 31.20 21.33
N PRO A 225 -0.57 32.10 21.01
CA PRO A 225 -1.02 33.13 21.95
C PRO A 225 -1.59 32.51 23.24
N VAL A 226 -1.24 33.08 24.38
CA VAL A 226 -1.84 32.69 25.67
C VAL A 226 -3.25 33.27 25.73
N ARG A 227 -4.24 32.40 25.85
CA ARG A 227 -5.66 32.75 25.98
C ARG A 227 -6.29 31.95 27.12
N PRO A 228 -7.47 32.34 27.64
CA PRO A 228 -8.20 31.52 28.61
C PRO A 228 -8.44 30.10 28.10
N ASN A 229 -8.61 29.13 29.01
CA ASN A 229 -8.87 27.76 28.61
C ASN A 229 -10.11 27.66 27.68
N LYS A 230 -10.07 26.76 26.71
CA LYS A 230 -11.15 26.48 25.74
C LYS A 230 -11.50 27.65 24.82
N THR A 231 -10.57 28.59 24.64
CA THR A 231 -10.72 29.75 23.73
C THR A 231 -9.75 29.73 22.56
N THR A 232 -9.15 28.58 22.28
CA THR A 232 -8.30 28.36 21.11
C THR A 232 -8.79 27.15 20.34
N ARG A 233 -9.36 27.39 19.16
CA ARG A 233 -9.67 26.36 18.17
C ARG A 233 -8.51 26.20 17.20
N LEU A 234 -8.09 24.97 17.00
CA LEU A 234 -7.09 24.60 16.03
C LEU A 234 -7.73 23.82 14.89
N SER A 235 -7.29 24.07 13.68
CA SER A 235 -7.47 23.17 12.55
C SER A 235 -6.23 22.30 12.43
N LEU A 236 -6.44 20.99 12.33
CA LEU A 236 -5.43 19.97 12.14
C LEU A 236 -5.66 19.27 10.80
N SER A 237 -4.60 19.12 10.03
CA SER A 237 -4.56 18.35 8.79
C SER A 237 -3.37 17.41 8.84
N LEU A 238 -3.59 16.13 8.55
CA LEU A 238 -2.55 15.13 8.35
C LEU A 238 -2.64 14.62 6.91
N ALA A 239 -1.50 14.48 6.26
CA ALA A 239 -1.41 13.85 4.95
C ALA A 239 -0.08 13.15 4.80
N TYR A 240 -0.09 11.90 4.35
CA TYR A 240 1.16 11.25 3.95
C TYR A 240 1.67 11.81 2.63
N THR A 241 2.98 11.99 2.56
CA THR A 241 3.71 12.46 1.36
C THR A 241 4.59 11.37 0.76
N SER A 242 4.89 10.33 1.54
CA SER A 242 5.57 9.10 1.15
C SER A 242 5.03 7.95 2.00
N PRO A 243 5.42 6.68 1.78
CA PRO A 243 5.06 5.58 2.69
C PRO A 243 5.52 5.75 4.14
N ARG A 244 6.53 6.59 4.40
CA ARG A 244 7.12 6.79 5.74
C ARG A 244 6.88 8.19 6.30
N ASP A 245 6.70 9.19 5.43
CA ASP A 245 6.63 10.59 5.80
C ASP A 245 5.18 11.08 5.88
N CYS A 246 4.75 11.43 7.08
CA CYS A 246 3.48 12.09 7.34
C CYS A 246 3.69 13.57 7.61
N GLN A 247 3.00 14.43 6.86
CA GLN A 247 2.99 15.86 7.07
C GLN A 247 1.81 16.23 7.97
N ILE A 248 2.12 16.88 9.09
CA ILE A 248 1.16 17.43 10.04
C ILE A 248 1.14 18.94 9.85
N GLN A 249 -0.05 19.50 9.70
CA GLN A 249 -0.27 20.93 9.64
C GLN A 249 -1.32 21.34 10.67
N VAL A 250 -0.98 22.32 11.50
CA VAL A 250 -1.85 22.88 12.52
C VAL A 250 -2.01 24.37 12.26
N LYS A 251 -3.23 24.89 12.31
CA LYS A 251 -3.53 26.32 12.16
C LYS A 251 -4.35 26.84 13.34
N ASP A 252 -3.93 27.96 13.92
CA ASP A 252 -4.71 28.66 14.95
C ASP A 252 -5.86 29.44 14.30
N LEU A 253 -7.09 29.02 14.61
CA LEU A 253 -8.32 29.65 14.15
C LEU A 253 -8.90 30.62 15.20
N GLY A 254 -8.35 30.65 16.42
CA GLY A 254 -8.93 31.41 17.54
C GLY A 254 -10.28 30.84 17.99
N PHE A 255 -11.17 31.67 18.48
CA PHE A 255 -12.51 31.29 18.93
C PHE A 255 -13.51 32.40 18.61
N GLY A 256 -13.69 32.64 17.30
CA GLY A 256 -14.51 33.72 16.77
C GLY A 256 -13.94 35.10 17.12
N ASP A 257 -14.81 36.11 17.14
CA ASP A 257 -14.42 37.51 17.35
C ASP A 257 -13.96 37.80 18.78
N MET A 258 -14.44 37.01 19.75
CA MET A 258 -14.05 37.14 21.16
C MET A 258 -12.56 36.85 21.38
N PHE A 259 -12.01 35.92 20.61
CA PHE A 259 -10.62 35.50 20.68
C PHE A 259 -10.08 35.28 19.26
N PRO A 260 -9.67 36.33 18.53
CA PRO A 260 -9.30 36.20 17.14
C PRO A 260 -8.11 35.27 16.95
N GLY A 261 -8.16 34.47 15.89
CA GLY A 261 -7.07 33.56 15.51
C GLY A 261 -5.83 34.34 15.11
N SER A 262 -4.65 33.87 15.53
CA SER A 262 -3.39 34.46 15.10
C SER A 262 -3.05 34.13 13.64
N GLY A 263 -3.76 33.15 13.04
CA GLY A 263 -3.49 32.65 11.70
C GLY A 263 -2.17 31.89 11.59
N LYS A 264 -1.43 31.71 12.70
CA LYS A 264 -0.18 30.95 12.72
C LYS A 264 -0.41 29.53 12.26
N ILE A 265 0.56 29.03 11.49
CA ILE A 265 0.57 27.69 10.93
C ILE A 265 1.85 27.01 11.40
N TRP A 266 1.71 25.86 12.03
CA TRP A 266 2.81 24.96 12.36
C TRP A 266 2.78 23.79 11.38
N LYS A 267 3.96 23.39 10.90
CA LYS A 267 4.13 22.25 10.01
C LYS A 267 5.24 21.38 10.55
N GLU A 268 5.00 20.07 10.59
CA GLU A 268 5.98 19.08 10.98
C GLU A 268 5.91 17.90 10.01
N SER A 269 7.07 17.37 9.63
CA SER A 269 7.16 16.12 8.88
C SER A 269 7.68 15.06 9.83
N VAL A 270 6.89 14.02 10.04
CA VAL A 270 7.19 12.96 11.00
C VAL A 270 7.31 11.63 10.27
N GLN A 271 8.36 10.89 10.64
CA GLN A 271 8.49 9.47 10.32
C GLN A 271 8.17 8.69 11.59
N TRP A 272 7.16 7.85 11.51
CA TRP A 272 6.65 7.07 12.63
C TRP A 272 7.47 5.82 12.89
#